data_AF-A0A8C4WCX4-F1
#
_entry.id   AF-A0A8C4WCX4-F1
#
_cell.length_a   1.000
_cell.length_b   1.000
_cell.length_c   1.000
_cell.angle_alpha   90.00
_cell.angle_beta   90.00
_cell.angle_gamma   90.00
#
_symmetry.space_group_name_H-M   'P 1'
#
loop_
_entity.id
_entity.type
_entity.pdbx_description
1 polymer ?
#
loop_
_entity_poly.entity_id
_entity_poly.type
_entity_poly.pdbx_seq_one_letter_code
_entity_poly.pdbx_strand_id
1 'polypeptide(L)'
;MSGYLDELEFMMMEEGFTTRDLLENLLMEVSQTSDKRAFFVADLGDVVKKHLRFLKALPHVKPFYAVKCNSSEGVVRTLAALGAGFDCANKIAATINSALDLYFPEGCGVEIIAKPGRYYVASAFTLAVNVIDKQEVPLDPPGSDDEESGSKKNILYYINDGIYGSFSCIFFDRTCPSPVLHKVRGAVSACL
;
A
#
# COMPACT_ATOMS: atom_id res chain seq x y z
N MET A 1 29.51 13.49 3.83
CA MET A 1 29.01 13.96 2.52
C MET A 1 27.51 13.74 2.47
N SER A 2 26.74 14.80 2.71
CA SER A 2 25.28 14.81 2.66
C SER A 2 24.82 14.79 1.20
N GLY A 3 24.34 13.63 0.74
CA GLY A 3 23.70 13.49 -0.57
C GLY A 3 22.31 14.07 -0.51
N TYR A 4 22.11 15.11 -1.30
CA TYR A 4 20.90 15.92 -1.43
C TYR A 4 19.65 15.08 -1.74
N LEU A 5 18.55 15.49 -1.11
CA LEU A 5 17.19 15.06 -1.41
C LEU A 5 16.85 15.51 -2.84
N ASP A 6 16.25 14.62 -3.63
CA ASP A 6 15.57 15.05 -4.86
C ASP A 6 14.14 15.41 -4.46
N GLU A 7 13.80 16.70 -4.47
CA GLU A 7 12.51 17.23 -3.98
C GLU A 7 11.31 16.76 -4.82
N LEU A 8 11.55 16.09 -5.95
CA LEU A 8 10.52 15.65 -6.89
C LEU A 8 9.81 14.35 -6.48
N GLU A 9 10.34 13.59 -5.52
CA GLU A 9 9.74 12.31 -5.07
C GLU A 9 8.94 12.46 -3.75
N PHE A 10 9.05 13.59 -3.07
CA PHE A 10 8.43 13.84 -1.77
C PHE A 10 7.61 15.13 -1.79
N MET A 11 6.30 15.01 -1.62
CA MET A 11 5.43 16.18 -1.47
C MET A 11 5.10 16.37 0.02
N MET A 12 5.65 17.41 0.63
CA MET A 12 5.30 17.82 1.98
C MET A 12 3.95 18.55 1.94
N MET A 13 3.02 18.12 2.79
CA MET A 13 1.67 18.67 2.84
C MET A 13 1.41 19.42 4.14
N GLU A 14 0.58 20.46 4.07
CA GLU A 14 0.14 21.21 5.25
C GLU A 14 -0.76 20.36 6.17
N GLU A 15 -0.82 20.78 7.43
CA GLU A 15 -1.61 20.10 8.46
C GLU A 15 -3.12 20.21 8.11
N GLY A 16 -3.75 19.05 7.85
CA GLY A 16 -5.15 18.97 7.40
C GLY A 16 -5.34 18.44 5.98
N PHE A 17 -4.27 18.33 5.19
CA PHE A 17 -4.30 17.68 3.88
C PHE A 17 -4.37 16.16 4.04
N THR A 18 -5.31 15.51 3.37
CA THR A 18 -5.47 14.05 3.43
C THR A 18 -4.81 13.36 2.23
N THR A 19 -4.48 12.07 2.37
CA THR A 19 -4.01 11.24 1.24
C THR A 19 -4.99 11.26 0.07
N ARG A 20 -6.28 11.45 0.35
CA ARG A 20 -7.33 11.60 -0.65
C ARG A 20 -7.18 12.90 -1.45
N ASP A 21 -6.90 14.01 -0.79
CA ASP A 21 -6.71 15.31 -1.46
C ASP A 21 -5.46 15.29 -2.36
N LEU A 22 -4.40 14.58 -1.91
CA LEU A 22 -3.20 14.35 -2.72
C LEU A 22 -3.52 13.49 -3.93
N LEU A 23 -4.27 12.40 -3.72
CA LEU A 23 -4.72 11.54 -4.79
C LEU A 23 -5.60 12.29 -5.79
N GLU A 24 -6.46 13.20 -5.33
CA GLU A 24 -7.30 14.07 -6.16
C GLU A 24 -6.45 14.94 -7.09
N ASN A 25 -5.45 15.63 -6.55
CA ASN A 25 -4.55 16.46 -7.35
C ASN A 25 -3.75 15.64 -8.36
N LEU A 26 -3.18 14.51 -7.93
CA LEU A 26 -2.37 13.66 -8.79
C LEU A 26 -3.22 13.01 -9.90
N LEU A 27 -4.46 12.61 -9.60
CA LEU A 27 -5.40 12.11 -10.60
C LEU A 27 -5.80 13.19 -11.61
N MET A 28 -5.97 14.45 -11.18
CA MET A 28 -6.21 15.56 -12.10
C MET A 28 -5.01 15.76 -13.04
N GLU A 29 -3.79 15.74 -12.53
CA GLU A 29 -2.57 15.85 -13.36
C GLU A 29 -2.45 14.69 -14.34
N VAL A 30 -2.59 13.45 -13.86
CA VAL A 30 -2.50 12.24 -14.69
C VAL A 30 -3.60 12.22 -15.76
N SER A 31 -4.80 12.76 -15.48
CA SER A 31 -5.88 12.87 -16.48
C SER A 31 -5.55 13.77 -17.66
N GLN A 32 -4.63 14.73 -17.49
CA GLN A 32 -4.15 15.61 -18.55
C GLN A 32 -3.04 14.96 -19.38
N THR A 33 -2.44 13.88 -18.87
CA THR A 33 -1.41 13.11 -19.59
C THR A 33 -2.03 11.94 -20.34
N SER A 34 -1.35 11.46 -21.38
CA SER A 34 -1.77 10.25 -22.09
C SER A 34 -1.46 8.95 -21.32
N ASP A 35 -0.71 9.03 -20.21
CA ASP A 35 -0.32 7.86 -19.44
C ASP A 35 -1.41 7.48 -18.43
N LYS A 36 -2.13 6.40 -18.74
CA LYS A 36 -3.21 5.87 -17.91
C LYS A 36 -2.78 4.70 -17.05
N ARG A 37 -1.48 4.53 -16.76
CA ARG A 37 -0.97 3.42 -15.93
C ARG A 37 -1.45 3.51 -14.48
N ALA A 38 -1.58 2.35 -13.84
CA ALA A 38 -1.83 2.27 -12.41
C ALA A 38 -0.59 2.74 -11.63
N PHE A 39 -0.82 3.41 -10.51
CA PHE A 39 0.27 3.96 -9.69
C PHE A 39 -0.07 3.87 -8.20
N PHE A 40 0.98 3.90 -7.39
CA PHE A 40 0.88 3.91 -5.93
C PHE A 40 1.13 5.30 -5.38
N VAL A 41 0.38 5.67 -4.35
CA VAL A 41 0.64 6.82 -3.48
C VAL A 41 0.97 6.32 -2.09
N ALA A 42 2.07 6.81 -1.52
CA ALA A 42 2.54 6.41 -0.19
C ALA A 42 2.40 7.56 0.83
N ASP A 43 1.68 7.32 1.93
CA ASP A 43 1.69 8.19 3.12
C ASP A 43 2.84 7.79 4.05
N LEU A 44 3.96 8.49 3.94
CA LEU A 44 5.11 8.30 4.82
C LEU A 44 4.85 8.80 6.24
N GLY A 45 3.91 9.72 6.44
CA GLY A 45 3.47 10.17 7.75
C GLY A 45 2.84 9.03 8.56
N ASP A 46 2.09 8.14 7.91
CA ASP A 46 1.59 6.90 8.52
C ASP A 46 2.73 5.97 8.94
N VAL A 47 3.78 5.81 8.10
CA VAL A 47 4.99 5.04 8.44
C VAL A 47 5.67 5.60 9.70
N VAL A 48 5.86 6.93 9.76
CA VAL A 48 6.44 7.63 10.92
C VAL A 48 5.58 7.42 12.16
N LYS A 49 4.26 7.64 12.08
CA LYS A 49 3.33 7.46 13.21
C LYS A 49 3.40 6.04 13.76
N LYS A 50 3.46 5.02 12.90
CA LYS A 50 3.60 3.63 13.32
C LYS A 50 4.95 3.35 13.95
N HIS A 51 6.04 3.94 13.44
CA HIS A 51 7.35 3.80 14.06
C HIS A 51 7.37 4.33 15.49
N LEU A 52 6.84 5.54 15.69
CA LEU A 52 6.74 6.15 17.02
C LEU A 52 5.83 5.33 17.95
N ARG A 53 4.71 4.80 17.45
CA ARG A 53 3.83 3.89 18.21
C ARG A 53 4.54 2.59 18.59
N PHE A 54 5.33 2.03 17.67
CA PHE A 54 6.11 0.82 17.93
C PHE A 54 7.10 1.05 19.07
N LEU A 55 7.90 2.11 19.00
CA LEU A 55 8.86 2.45 20.06
C LEU A 55 8.17 2.77 21.39
N LYS A 56 7.03 3.46 21.36
CA LYS A 56 6.26 3.76 22.57
C LYS A 56 5.72 2.49 23.23
N ALA A 57 5.24 1.53 22.44
CA ALA A 57 4.69 0.27 22.93
C ALA A 57 5.79 -0.71 23.37
N LEU A 58 6.95 -0.68 22.69
CA LEU A 58 8.06 -1.60 22.90
C LEU A 58 9.39 -0.83 23.03
N PRO A 59 9.60 -0.08 24.14
CA PRO A 59 10.73 0.84 24.30
C PRO A 59 12.09 0.15 24.36
N HIS A 60 12.13 -1.15 24.66
CA HIS A 60 13.36 -1.95 24.73
C HIS A 60 13.56 -2.84 23.50
N VAL A 61 12.69 -2.74 22.48
CA VAL A 61 12.78 -3.58 21.28
C VAL A 61 13.18 -2.72 20.09
N LYS A 62 14.26 -3.12 19.42
CA LYS A 62 14.73 -2.43 18.22
C LYS A 62 14.02 -2.95 16.97
N PRO A 63 13.38 -2.09 16.17
CA PRO A 63 12.73 -2.51 14.94
C PRO A 63 13.75 -2.71 13.81
N PHE A 64 13.66 -3.85 13.12
CA PHE A 64 14.35 -4.16 11.87
C PHE A 64 13.33 -4.35 10.74
N TYR A 65 13.25 -3.42 9.80
CA TYR A 65 12.28 -3.47 8.73
C TYR A 65 12.60 -4.58 7.72
N ALA A 66 11.63 -5.46 7.46
CA ALA A 66 11.77 -6.50 6.44
C ALA A 66 11.61 -5.90 5.03
N VAL A 67 12.72 -5.56 4.37
CA VAL A 67 12.75 -4.87 3.06
C VAL A 67 11.97 -5.61 1.98
N LYS A 68 11.89 -6.95 2.07
CA LYS A 68 11.09 -7.80 1.18
C LYS A 68 9.58 -7.45 1.16
N CYS A 69 9.07 -6.78 2.19
CA CYS A 69 7.65 -6.44 2.28
C CYS A 69 7.28 -5.26 1.38
N ASN A 70 8.17 -4.27 1.26
CA ASN A 70 8.05 -3.15 0.33
C ASN A 70 9.41 -2.43 0.30
N SER A 71 10.05 -2.40 -0.86
CA SER A 71 11.38 -1.81 -1.04
C SER A 71 11.33 -0.39 -1.60
N SER A 72 10.22 0.33 -1.45
CA SER A 72 10.14 1.72 -1.93
C SER A 72 11.18 2.57 -1.20
N GLU A 73 11.84 3.41 -1.98
CA GLU A 73 12.92 4.24 -1.49
C GLU A 73 12.43 5.20 -0.40
N GLY A 74 11.25 5.80 -0.58
CA GLY A 74 10.61 6.64 0.44
C GLY A 74 10.44 5.93 1.79
N VAL A 75 9.96 4.69 1.82
CA VAL A 75 9.79 3.93 3.08
C VAL A 75 11.13 3.60 3.71
N VAL A 76 12.08 3.09 2.91
CA VAL A 76 13.40 2.67 3.39
C VAL A 76 14.17 3.87 3.94
N ARG A 77 14.22 4.99 3.21
CA ARG A 77 14.87 6.23 3.66
C ARG A 77 14.22 6.79 4.93
N THR A 78 12.89 6.80 5.01
CA THR A 78 12.16 7.26 6.20
C THR A 78 12.49 6.43 7.42
N LEU A 79 12.43 5.09 7.32
CA LEU A 79 12.75 4.20 8.44
C LEU A 79 14.23 4.26 8.83
N ALA A 80 15.13 4.46 7.86
CA ALA A 80 16.55 4.67 8.12
C ALA A 80 16.80 5.96 8.91
N ALA A 81 16.15 7.06 8.51
CA ALA A 81 16.23 8.34 9.21
C ALA A 81 15.67 8.28 10.63
N LEU A 82 14.68 7.41 10.88
CA LEU A 82 14.13 7.15 12.22
C LEU A 82 14.97 6.17 13.07
N GLY A 83 16.04 5.60 12.51
CA GLY A 83 16.95 4.70 13.23
C GLY A 83 16.53 3.23 13.26
N ALA A 84 15.61 2.80 12.40
CA ALA A 84 15.28 1.38 12.25
C ALA A 84 16.45 0.62 11.61
N GLY A 85 16.63 -0.64 12.01
CA GLY A 85 17.46 -1.60 11.28
C GLY A 85 16.73 -2.15 10.05
N PHE A 86 17.40 -2.98 9.25
CA PHE A 86 16.80 -3.61 8.06
C PHE A 86 17.11 -5.11 8.01
N ASP A 87 16.07 -5.91 7.86
CA ASP A 87 16.16 -7.37 7.67
C ASP A 87 16.18 -7.69 6.17
N CYS A 88 17.39 -7.77 5.63
CA CYS A 88 17.66 -8.27 4.29
C CYS A 88 17.79 -9.80 4.37
N ALA A 89 16.65 -10.50 4.35
CA ALA A 89 16.64 -11.96 4.50
C ALA A 89 17.49 -12.63 3.41
N ASN A 90 18.64 -13.18 3.80
CA ASN A 90 19.33 -14.25 3.07
C ASN A 90 19.13 -15.57 3.84
N LYS A 91 19.10 -16.71 3.15
CA LYS A 91 18.71 -18.04 3.65
C LYS A 91 19.50 -18.61 4.86
N ILE A 92 20.44 -17.86 5.42
CA ILE A 92 21.43 -18.29 6.41
C ILE A 92 21.01 -17.93 7.86
N ALA A 93 20.00 -17.08 8.04
CA ALA A 93 19.62 -16.56 9.37
C ALA A 93 19.08 -17.62 10.36
N ALA A 94 18.47 -18.72 9.87
CA ALA A 94 17.92 -19.77 10.74
C ALA A 94 19.01 -20.56 11.48
N THR A 95 20.14 -20.85 10.82
CA THR A 95 21.30 -21.52 11.43
C THR A 95 21.97 -20.65 12.48
N ILE A 96 21.95 -19.32 12.28
CA ILE A 96 22.53 -18.35 13.22
C ILE A 96 21.70 -18.29 14.50
N ASN A 97 20.38 -18.27 14.41
CA ASN A 97 19.52 -18.13 15.60
C ASN A 97 19.57 -19.33 16.55
N SER A 98 19.67 -20.57 16.02
CA SER A 98 19.86 -21.75 16.89
C SER A 98 21.22 -21.77 17.59
N ALA A 99 22.25 -21.14 17.00
CA ALA A 99 23.50 -20.87 17.70
C ALA A 99 23.31 -19.74 18.73
N LEU A 100 22.53 -18.70 18.42
CA LEU A 100 22.32 -17.59 19.34
C LEU A 100 21.62 -18.02 20.64
N ASP A 101 20.61 -18.89 20.58
CA ASP A 101 19.91 -19.38 21.77
C ASP A 101 20.77 -20.32 22.63
N LEU A 102 21.75 -20.99 22.02
CA LEU A 102 22.73 -21.83 22.72
C LEU A 102 23.86 -20.99 23.35
N TYR A 103 24.30 -19.92 22.67
CA TYR A 103 25.47 -19.12 23.07
C TYR A 103 25.14 -17.81 23.81
N PHE A 104 23.90 -17.31 23.75
CA PHE A 104 23.49 -16.01 24.33
C PHE A 104 22.14 -16.07 25.08
N PRO A 105 22.11 -16.70 26.28
CA PRO A 105 20.91 -16.76 27.13
C PRO A 105 20.58 -15.44 27.84
N GLU A 106 19.34 -15.29 28.32
CA GLU A 106 18.87 -14.08 29.03
C GLU A 106 19.77 -13.72 30.22
N GLY A 107 20.16 -12.43 30.30
CA GLY A 107 21.13 -11.94 31.29
C GLY A 107 22.57 -11.84 30.77
N CYS A 108 22.88 -12.31 29.56
CA CYS A 108 24.21 -12.15 28.97
C CYS A 108 24.45 -10.80 28.26
N GLY A 109 23.48 -9.87 28.30
CA GLY A 109 23.55 -8.58 27.60
C GLY A 109 23.00 -8.59 26.16
N VAL A 110 21.97 -9.40 25.88
CA VAL A 110 21.37 -9.56 24.54
C VAL A 110 20.35 -8.46 24.23
N GLU A 111 20.41 -7.93 23.00
CA GLU A 111 19.47 -6.94 22.45
C GLU A 111 18.30 -7.63 21.73
N ILE A 112 17.06 -7.27 22.10
CA ILE A 112 15.84 -7.85 21.51
C ILE A 112 15.47 -7.06 20.24
N ILE A 113 15.36 -7.78 19.13
CA ILE A 113 14.99 -7.21 17.83
C ILE A 113 13.63 -7.73 17.37
N ALA A 114 12.85 -6.87 16.71
CA ALA A 114 11.64 -7.26 16.02
C ALA A 114 11.80 -7.06 14.52
N LYS A 115 11.12 -7.87 13.71
CA LYS A 115 11.14 -7.78 12.24
C LYS A 115 9.80 -7.33 11.63
N PRO A 116 9.27 -6.14 11.98
CA PRO A 116 8.01 -5.65 11.42
C PRO A 116 8.15 -5.35 9.92
N GLY A 117 7.36 -6.04 9.11
CA GLY A 117 7.22 -5.77 7.67
C GLY A 117 5.93 -5.03 7.37
N ARG A 118 4.84 -5.77 7.11
CA ARG A 118 3.50 -5.24 6.80
C ARG A 118 2.97 -4.22 7.81
N TYR A 119 3.38 -4.33 9.07
CA TYR A 119 3.03 -3.34 10.09
C TYR A 119 3.29 -1.91 9.61
N TYR A 120 4.45 -1.65 9.00
CA TYR A 120 4.79 -0.31 8.53
C TYR A 120 4.01 0.08 7.28
N VAL A 121 3.92 -0.82 6.31
CA VAL A 121 3.59 -0.44 4.93
C VAL A 121 2.17 -0.78 4.48
N ALA A 122 1.47 -1.71 5.14
CA ALA A 122 0.21 -2.24 4.63
C ALA A 122 -0.88 -1.15 4.43
N SER A 123 -0.98 -0.19 5.35
CA SER A 123 -1.93 0.94 5.23
C SER A 123 -1.30 2.21 4.67
N ALA A 124 0.02 2.22 4.44
CA ALA A 124 0.72 3.42 3.97
C ALA A 124 0.53 3.62 2.46
N PHE A 125 0.13 2.59 1.71
CA PHE A 125 0.01 2.65 0.26
C PHE A 125 -1.45 2.62 -0.18
N THR A 126 -1.78 3.51 -1.11
CA THR A 126 -3.04 3.50 -1.87
C THR A 126 -2.73 3.24 -3.33
N LEU A 127 -3.41 2.27 -3.94
CA LEU A 127 -3.31 1.96 -5.36
C LEU A 127 -4.43 2.67 -6.13
N ALA A 128 -4.06 3.44 -7.15
CA ALA A 128 -4.99 4.02 -8.10
C ALA A 128 -4.97 3.21 -9.41
N VAL A 129 -6.16 2.79 -9.86
CA VAL A 129 -6.36 2.05 -11.10
C VAL A 129 -7.41 2.74 -11.96
N ASN A 130 -7.29 2.55 -13.28
CA ASN A 130 -8.28 3.03 -14.24
C ASN A 130 -9.18 1.88 -14.68
N VAL A 131 -10.47 2.16 -14.80
CA VAL A 131 -11.40 1.27 -15.51
C VAL A 131 -11.13 1.42 -17.00
N ILE A 132 -10.72 0.32 -17.63
CA ILE A 132 -10.42 0.26 -19.07
C ILE A 132 -11.62 -0.23 -19.88
N ASP A 133 -12.48 -1.04 -19.28
CA ASP A 133 -13.67 -1.57 -19.93
C ASP A 133 -14.80 -1.83 -18.92
N LYS A 134 -16.04 -1.77 -19.39
CA LYS A 134 -17.27 -2.00 -18.62
C LYS A 134 -18.18 -2.91 -19.43
N GLN A 135 -18.54 -4.05 -18.87
CA GLN A 135 -19.47 -5.00 -19.46
C GLN A 135 -20.75 -5.13 -18.62
N GLU A 136 -21.91 -5.05 -19.25
CA GLU A 136 -23.19 -5.37 -18.60
C GLU A 136 -23.50 -6.85 -18.78
N VAL A 137 -23.82 -7.52 -17.68
CA VAL A 137 -24.13 -8.94 -17.64
C VAL A 137 -25.58 -9.11 -17.15
N PRO A 138 -26.45 -9.77 -17.93
CA PRO A 138 -27.81 -10.10 -17.51
C PRO A 138 -27.78 -10.96 -16.24
N LEU A 139 -28.66 -10.66 -15.28
CA LEU A 139 -28.76 -11.43 -14.04
C LEU A 139 -29.57 -12.73 -14.19
N ASP A 140 -30.39 -12.83 -15.24
CA ASP A 140 -31.39 -13.89 -15.35
C ASP A 140 -30.94 -14.99 -16.35
N PRO A 141 -31.06 -16.29 -16.00
CA PRO A 141 -31.11 -17.33 -17.02
C PRO A 141 -32.36 -17.12 -17.90
N PRO A 142 -32.30 -17.44 -19.20
CA PRO A 142 -33.43 -17.24 -20.10
C PRO A 142 -34.58 -18.20 -19.71
N GLY A 143 -35.58 -17.74 -18.94
CA GLY A 143 -36.72 -18.60 -18.62
C GLY A 143 -37.72 -18.19 -17.53
N SER A 144 -37.78 -16.95 -17.04
CA SER A 144 -38.90 -16.54 -16.17
C SER A 144 -39.52 -15.23 -16.65
N ASP A 145 -40.68 -15.37 -17.28
CA ASP A 145 -41.56 -14.28 -17.70
C ASP A 145 -42.19 -13.64 -16.45
N ASP A 146 -41.57 -12.60 -15.90
CA ASP A 146 -42.25 -11.64 -15.03
C ASP A 146 -41.90 -10.23 -15.51
N GLU A 147 -42.86 -9.59 -16.16
CA GLU A 147 -42.80 -8.18 -16.52
C GLU A 147 -42.89 -7.30 -15.27
N GLU A 148 -42.14 -6.19 -15.29
CA GLU A 148 -42.24 -5.04 -14.38
C GLU A 148 -41.51 -5.12 -13.03
N SER A 149 -40.19 -4.89 -13.06
CA SER A 149 -39.47 -4.05 -12.09
C SER A 149 -37.98 -3.98 -12.44
N GLY A 150 -37.57 -2.95 -13.20
CA GLY A 150 -36.18 -2.54 -13.44
C GLY A 150 -35.12 -3.64 -13.36
N SER A 151 -34.87 -4.32 -14.48
CA SER A 151 -33.90 -5.42 -14.58
C SER A 151 -32.58 -5.04 -13.93
N LYS A 152 -32.30 -5.62 -12.75
CA LYS A 152 -31.00 -5.48 -12.11
C LYS A 152 -30.00 -6.12 -13.07
N LYS A 153 -28.99 -5.37 -13.49
CA LYS A 153 -27.88 -5.87 -14.31
C LYS A 153 -26.65 -5.92 -13.44
N ASN A 154 -25.86 -6.99 -13.58
CA ASN A 154 -24.51 -6.99 -13.04
C ASN A 154 -23.63 -6.18 -13.97
N ILE A 155 -22.71 -5.39 -13.41
CA ILE A 155 -21.71 -4.66 -14.19
C ILE A 155 -20.34 -5.24 -13.84
N LEU A 156 -19.65 -5.75 -14.85
CA LEU A 156 -18.26 -6.16 -14.77
C LEU A 156 -17.38 -4.98 -15.17
N TYR A 157 -16.39 -4.67 -14.35
CA TYR A 157 -15.39 -3.64 -14.64
C TYR A 157 -14.03 -4.30 -14.86
N TYR A 158 -13.39 -3.98 -15.97
CA TYR A 158 -12.00 -4.35 -16.23
C TYR A 158 -11.11 -3.16 -15.88
N ILE A 159 -10.02 -3.44 -15.18
CA ILE A 159 -9.06 -2.43 -14.73
C ILE A 159 -7.69 -2.70 -15.36
N ASN A 160 -6.84 -1.67 -15.38
CA ASN A 160 -5.50 -1.69 -15.95
C ASN A 160 -4.41 -2.36 -15.07
N ASP A 161 -4.79 -3.03 -13.98
CA ASP A 161 -3.91 -3.80 -13.11
C ASP A 161 -4.65 -5.08 -12.64
N GLY A 162 -3.95 -6.07 -12.09
CA GLY A 162 -4.57 -7.35 -11.75
C GLY A 162 -3.73 -8.25 -10.86
N ILE A 163 -4.11 -9.53 -10.84
CA ILE A 163 -3.57 -10.55 -9.94
C ILE A 163 -2.09 -10.88 -10.21
N TYR A 164 -1.61 -10.60 -11.41
CA TYR A 164 -0.21 -10.72 -11.80
C TYR A 164 0.60 -9.44 -11.51
N GLY A 165 -0.06 -8.39 -11.03
CA GLY A 165 0.54 -7.15 -10.57
C GLY A 165 0.22 -6.93 -9.10
N SER A 166 -0.40 -5.78 -8.80
CA SER A 166 -0.62 -5.31 -7.43
C SER A 166 -1.64 -6.14 -6.64
N PHE A 167 -2.51 -6.89 -7.32
CA PHE A 167 -3.55 -7.72 -6.68
C PHE A 167 -3.12 -9.17 -6.45
N SER A 168 -1.83 -9.49 -6.55
CA SER A 168 -1.30 -10.81 -6.18
C SER A 168 -1.63 -11.21 -4.73
N CYS A 169 -1.80 -10.21 -3.86
CA CYS A 169 -2.24 -10.37 -2.48
C CYS A 169 -3.60 -11.09 -2.34
N ILE A 170 -4.48 -11.04 -3.34
CA ILE A 170 -5.75 -11.79 -3.34
C ILE A 170 -5.48 -13.30 -3.24
N PHE A 171 -4.48 -13.80 -3.98
CA PHE A 171 -4.13 -15.21 -3.98
C PHE A 171 -3.22 -15.60 -2.81
N PHE A 172 -2.17 -14.83 -2.57
CA PHE A 172 -1.12 -15.22 -1.62
C PHE A 172 -1.44 -14.83 -0.17
N ASP A 173 -2.19 -13.74 0.03
CA ASP A 173 -2.47 -13.17 1.35
C ASP A 173 -3.94 -13.24 1.76
N ARG A 174 -4.81 -13.70 0.84
CA ARG A 174 -6.28 -13.70 0.97
C ARG A 174 -6.86 -12.34 1.39
N THR A 175 -6.20 -11.26 1.02
CA THR A 175 -6.69 -9.90 1.25
C THR A 175 -7.63 -9.52 0.11
N CYS A 176 -8.82 -9.03 0.45
CA CYS A 176 -9.79 -8.53 -0.52
C CYS A 176 -9.86 -6.99 -0.43
N PRO A 177 -9.11 -6.25 -1.27
CA PRO A 177 -9.20 -4.80 -1.27
C PRO A 177 -10.59 -4.36 -1.71
N SER A 178 -11.14 -3.36 -1.01
CA SER A 178 -12.43 -2.74 -1.37
C SER A 178 -12.16 -1.47 -2.19
N PRO A 179 -12.57 -1.42 -3.47
CA PRO A 179 -12.35 -0.24 -4.29
C PRO A 179 -13.26 0.91 -3.84
N VAL A 180 -12.74 2.13 -3.86
CA VAL A 180 -13.51 3.35 -3.63
C VAL A 180 -13.57 4.12 -4.94
N LEU A 181 -14.78 4.35 -5.45
CA LEU A 181 -14.95 5.13 -6.67
C LEU A 181 -14.61 6.60 -6.39
N HIS A 182 -13.65 7.12 -7.14
CA HIS A 182 -13.33 8.53 -7.10
C HIS A 182 -14.35 9.32 -7.94
N LYS A 183 -15.22 10.11 -7.28
CA LYS A 183 -16.14 11.02 -7.97
C LYS A 183 -15.46 12.38 -8.13
N VAL A 184 -15.14 12.76 -9.36
CA VAL A 184 -14.64 14.10 -9.68
C VAL A 184 -15.72 15.12 -9.31
N ARG A 185 -15.48 15.94 -8.28
CA ARG A 185 -16.30 17.14 -8.02
C ARG A 185 -15.97 18.16 -9.11
N GLY A 186 -16.73 18.17 -10.20
CA GLY A 186 -16.57 19.18 -11.25
C GLY A 186 -16.81 18.74 -12.69
N ALA A 187 -17.13 17.46 -12.96
CA ALA A 187 -17.62 17.08 -14.28
C ALA A 187 -19.07 17.56 -14.43
N VAL A 188 -19.24 18.80 -14.85
CA VAL A 188 -20.48 19.27 -15.47
C VAL A 188 -20.78 18.31 -16.61
N SER A 189 -21.95 17.70 -16.55
CA SER A 189 -22.67 17.04 -17.64
C SER A 189 -21.98 17.10 -19.00
N ALA A 190 -21.25 16.04 -19.36
CA ALA A 190 -21.09 15.70 -20.76
C ALA A 190 -22.19 14.67 -21.06
N CYS A 191 -23.29 15.17 -21.61
CA CYS A 191 -24.25 14.33 -22.32
C CYS A 191 -23.49 13.47 -23.34
N LEU A 192 -23.76 12.17 -23.34
CA LEU A 192 -24.38 11.41 -24.44
C LEU A 192 -24.85 10.06 -23.89
#